data_AF-A0A6G5R6U1-F1
#
_entry.id   AF-A0A6G5R6U1-F1
#
_cell.length_a   1.000
_cell.length_b   1.000
_cell.length_c   1.000
_cell.angle_alpha   90.00
_cell.angle_beta   90.00
_cell.angle_gamma   90.00
#
_symmetry.space_group_name_H-M   'P 1'
#
loop_
_entity.id
_entity.type
_entity.pdbx_description
1 polymer ?
#
loop_
_entity_poly.entity_id
_entity_poly.type
_entity_poly.pdbx_seq_one_letter_code
_entity_poly.pdbx_strand_id
1 'polypeptide(L)'
;MTAYPGGDRWRWESRIFGGAYDEAPAHERPVYGALNFRRKPEGGAPRFGSAHFRLAAETLARTTFCYPDSFLEPSNFGVAARMGLIELALADRQDDLDDYIEAQVHGPVRPKCHVEALVLDPCYRGTAVEVAALRLGCPVEWHPGFRLRVEELLRHPGYRGQEYVDLGARIAVDGVLNPRIVADAARAGHHDPQAIKKVWHYLARFGAPCSVADDSESPAPTEGAVLDGLR
;
A
#
# COMPACT_ATOMS: atom_id res chain seq x y z
N MET A 1 2.48 8.64 -16.74
CA MET A 1 1.47 7.93 -17.53
C MET A 1 0.43 8.94 -18.01
N THR A 2 0.22 9.05 -19.32
CA THR A 2 -0.64 10.07 -19.94
C THR A 2 -2.04 9.52 -20.26
N ALA A 3 -3.09 10.26 -19.90
CA ALA A 3 -4.48 9.78 -19.94
C ALA A 3 -5.29 10.17 -21.19
N TYR A 4 -4.75 11.03 -22.07
CA TYR A 4 -5.42 11.45 -23.30
C TYR A 4 -5.47 10.31 -24.35
N PRO A 5 -6.39 10.37 -25.35
CA PRO A 5 -6.48 9.36 -26.41
C PRO A 5 -5.13 9.07 -27.07
N GLY A 6 -4.73 7.80 -27.10
CA GLY A 6 -3.43 7.35 -27.62
C GLY A 6 -2.23 7.52 -26.66
N GLY A 7 -2.43 8.09 -25.46
CA GLY A 7 -1.42 8.15 -24.39
C GLY A 7 -1.21 6.82 -23.67
N ASP A 8 -0.21 6.74 -22.78
CA ASP A 8 0.22 5.48 -22.14
C ASP A 8 -0.90 4.84 -21.31
N ARG A 9 -1.58 5.64 -20.49
CA ARG A 9 -2.69 5.15 -19.65
C ARG A 9 -3.88 4.77 -20.50
N TRP A 10 -4.15 5.51 -21.59
CA TRP A 10 -5.23 5.17 -22.51
C TRP A 10 -5.00 3.82 -23.18
N ARG A 11 -3.80 3.57 -23.73
CA ARG A 11 -3.48 2.29 -24.38
C ARG A 11 -3.49 1.11 -23.42
N TRP A 12 -2.96 1.31 -22.21
CA TRP A 12 -2.95 0.29 -21.17
C TRP A 12 -4.39 -0.08 -20.72
N GLU A 13 -5.24 0.91 -20.46
CA GLU A 13 -6.64 0.67 -20.09
C GLU A 13 -7.46 0.06 -21.23
N SER A 14 -7.27 0.53 -22.47
CA SER A 14 -7.91 -0.03 -23.66
C SER A 14 -7.58 -1.52 -23.80
N ARG A 15 -6.30 -1.89 -23.61
CA ARG A 15 -5.86 -3.29 -23.66
C ARG A 15 -6.47 -4.15 -22.57
N ILE A 16 -6.39 -3.73 -21.30
CA ILE A 16 -6.81 -4.57 -20.17
C ILE A 16 -8.33 -4.67 -20.03
N PHE A 17 -9.07 -3.66 -20.48
CA PHE A 17 -10.54 -3.63 -20.40
C PHE A 17 -11.25 -3.78 -21.75
N GLY A 18 -10.52 -4.21 -22.80
CA GLY A 18 -11.10 -4.46 -24.12
C GLY A 18 -11.79 -3.24 -24.75
N GLY A 19 -11.22 -2.05 -24.56
CA GLY A 19 -11.73 -0.80 -25.12
C GLY A 19 -12.93 -0.19 -24.38
N ALA A 20 -13.35 -0.74 -23.25
CA ALA A 20 -14.56 -0.30 -22.53
C ALA A 20 -14.56 1.19 -22.11
N TYR A 21 -13.37 1.82 -22.03
CA TYR A 21 -13.21 3.21 -21.59
C TYR A 21 -12.68 4.15 -22.68
N ASP A 22 -12.56 3.68 -23.92
CA ASP A 22 -11.85 4.41 -24.98
C ASP A 22 -12.52 5.75 -25.32
N GLU A 23 -13.86 5.76 -25.29
CA GLU A 23 -14.72 6.94 -25.50
C GLU A 23 -15.33 7.48 -24.19
N ALA A 24 -14.97 6.88 -23.04
CA ALA A 24 -15.54 7.26 -21.75
C ALA A 24 -14.90 8.56 -21.21
N PRO A 25 -15.66 9.43 -20.52
CA PRO A 25 -15.09 10.60 -19.87
C PRO A 25 -14.13 10.20 -18.75
N ALA A 26 -13.12 11.04 -18.48
CA ALA A 26 -12.03 10.73 -17.56
C ALA A 26 -12.48 10.32 -16.14
N HIS A 27 -13.64 10.79 -15.68
CA HIS A 27 -14.19 10.50 -14.35
C HIS A 27 -14.94 9.17 -14.25
N GLU A 28 -15.24 8.53 -15.38
CA GLU A 28 -15.83 7.18 -15.43
C GLU A 28 -14.77 6.08 -15.55
N ARG A 29 -13.54 6.46 -15.88
CA ARG A 29 -12.40 5.54 -15.97
C ARG A 29 -12.08 4.93 -14.60
N PRO A 30 -11.48 3.72 -14.56
CA PRO A 30 -11.23 3.03 -13.31
C PRO A 30 -10.32 3.81 -12.35
N VAL A 31 -10.64 3.66 -11.06
CA VAL A 31 -9.79 4.08 -9.95
C VAL A 31 -9.03 2.87 -9.44
N TYR A 32 -7.71 3.01 -9.29
CA TYR A 32 -6.82 1.93 -8.93
C TYR A 32 -6.51 1.94 -7.43
N GLY A 33 -6.44 0.74 -6.86
CA GLY A 33 -6.05 0.50 -5.48
C GLY A 33 -5.55 -0.92 -5.31
N ALA A 34 -5.66 -1.44 -4.10
CA ALA A 34 -5.28 -2.81 -3.81
C ALA A 34 -6.26 -3.47 -2.83
N LEU A 35 -6.44 -4.78 -3.00
CA LEU A 35 -7.07 -5.61 -2.00
C LEU A 35 -6.05 -5.90 -0.89
N ASN A 36 -6.32 -5.43 0.33
CA ASN A 36 -5.46 -5.65 1.49
C ASN A 36 -5.62 -7.08 2.06
N PHE A 37 -5.30 -8.09 1.26
CA PHE A 37 -5.49 -9.51 1.62
C PHE A 37 -4.58 -9.95 2.79
N ARG A 38 -3.42 -9.31 2.95
CA ARG A 38 -2.51 -9.48 4.09
C ARG A 38 -2.96 -8.76 5.36
N ARG A 39 -3.99 -7.92 5.28
CA ARG A 39 -4.49 -7.10 6.40
C ARG A 39 -3.41 -6.21 7.03
N LYS A 40 -2.50 -5.68 6.21
CA LYS A 40 -1.46 -4.73 6.63
C LYS A 40 -2.12 -3.47 7.21
N PRO A 41 -1.75 -2.98 8.40
CA PRO A 41 -2.40 -1.83 9.00
C PRO A 41 -2.20 -0.53 8.19
N GLU A 42 -1.08 -0.41 7.47
CA GLU A 42 -0.76 0.68 6.55
C GLU A 42 -1.47 0.60 5.19
N GLY A 43 -2.22 -0.48 4.92
CA GLY A 43 -2.97 -0.70 3.69
C GLY A 43 -2.31 -1.69 2.72
N GLY A 44 -3.03 -2.03 1.65
CA GLY A 44 -2.63 -3.12 0.75
C GLY A 44 -1.43 -2.82 -0.14
N ALA A 45 -1.19 -1.57 -0.52
CA ALA A 45 -0.13 -1.21 -1.48
C ALA A 45 0.72 -0.01 -1.01
N PRO A 46 1.56 -0.20 0.03
CA PRO A 46 2.40 0.86 0.58
C PRO A 46 3.42 1.40 -0.45
N ARG A 47 3.67 0.70 -1.56
CA ARG A 47 4.44 1.21 -2.70
C ARG A 47 4.03 2.61 -3.15
N PHE A 48 2.75 2.93 -3.08
CA PHE A 48 2.19 4.17 -3.65
C PHE A 48 2.06 5.32 -2.65
N GLY A 49 2.37 5.10 -1.36
CA GLY A 49 2.35 6.14 -0.34
C GLY A 49 1.91 5.64 1.03
N SER A 50 1.95 6.54 2.01
CA SER A 50 1.64 6.26 3.41
C SER A 50 0.20 6.58 3.80
N ALA A 51 -0.70 6.73 2.83
CA ALA A 51 -2.08 7.13 3.06
C ALA A 51 -2.98 6.38 2.08
N HIS A 52 -4.13 5.91 2.55
CA HIS A 52 -5.07 5.18 1.72
C HIS A 52 -6.51 5.45 2.12
N PHE A 53 -7.41 5.37 1.13
CA PHE A 53 -8.83 5.31 1.40
C PHE A 53 -9.25 3.85 1.60
N ARG A 54 -9.92 3.55 2.71
CA ARG A 54 -10.62 2.29 2.89
C ARG A 54 -12.02 2.43 2.30
N LEU A 55 -12.31 1.64 1.27
CA LEU A 55 -13.57 1.71 0.54
C LEU A 55 -14.65 0.86 1.22
N ALA A 56 -15.90 1.30 1.10
CA ALA A 56 -17.07 0.56 1.58
C ALA A 56 -17.30 -0.72 0.78
N ALA A 57 -17.80 -1.78 1.44
CA ALA A 57 -17.99 -3.09 0.82
C ALA A 57 -18.82 -3.07 -0.48
N GLU A 58 -19.76 -2.12 -0.62
CA GLU A 58 -20.56 -1.90 -1.83
C GLU A 58 -19.73 -1.62 -3.09
N THR A 59 -18.50 -1.10 -2.97
CA THR A 59 -17.63 -0.87 -4.13
C THR A 59 -17.19 -2.19 -4.76
N LEU A 60 -17.18 -3.30 -4.00
CA LEU A 60 -16.80 -4.62 -4.50
C LEU A 60 -17.68 -5.09 -5.67
N ALA A 61 -18.95 -4.66 -5.71
CA ALA A 61 -19.88 -5.02 -6.78
C ALA A 61 -19.44 -4.52 -8.17
N ARG A 62 -18.57 -3.51 -8.23
CA ARG A 62 -18.03 -2.91 -9.46
C ARG A 62 -16.50 -2.90 -9.49
N THR A 63 -15.87 -3.80 -8.74
CA THR A 63 -14.41 -3.89 -8.67
C THR A 63 -13.95 -5.19 -9.32
N THR A 64 -13.07 -5.10 -10.30
CA THR A 64 -12.24 -6.23 -10.75
C THR A 64 -10.91 -6.21 -10.03
N PHE A 65 -10.25 -7.36 -10.02
CA PHE A 65 -8.94 -7.53 -9.43
C PHE A 65 -8.03 -8.28 -10.40
N CYS A 66 -6.72 -8.05 -10.32
CA CYS A 66 -5.74 -8.85 -11.05
C CYS A 66 -4.53 -9.18 -10.18
N TYR A 67 -3.88 -10.30 -10.52
CA TYR A 67 -2.62 -10.71 -9.91
C TYR A 67 -1.72 -11.41 -10.96
N PRO A 68 -0.47 -10.98 -11.15
CA PRO A 68 0.18 -9.81 -10.52
C PRO A 68 -0.43 -8.47 -10.97
N ASP A 69 0.21 -7.36 -10.61
CA ASP A 69 -0.25 -6.01 -11.00
C ASP A 69 -0.36 -5.87 -12.52
N SER A 70 -1.30 -5.04 -12.97
CA SER A 70 -1.67 -4.84 -14.37
C SER A 70 -0.54 -4.35 -15.29
N PHE A 71 0.50 -3.73 -14.75
CA PHE A 71 1.71 -3.37 -15.50
C PHE A 71 2.47 -4.61 -15.99
N LEU A 72 2.39 -5.72 -15.25
CA LEU A 72 3.05 -6.99 -15.56
C LEU A 72 2.25 -7.88 -16.52
N GLU A 73 1.22 -7.32 -17.16
CA GLU A 73 0.38 -8.01 -18.16
C GLU A 73 -0.19 -9.35 -17.63
N PRO A 74 -0.92 -9.33 -16.50
CA PRO A 74 -1.39 -10.54 -15.84
C PRO A 74 -2.45 -11.25 -16.69
N SER A 75 -2.53 -12.57 -16.54
CA SER A 75 -3.62 -13.39 -17.08
C SER A 75 -4.68 -13.76 -16.05
N ASN A 76 -4.39 -13.59 -14.75
CA ASN A 76 -5.33 -13.93 -13.67
C ASN A 76 -6.15 -12.71 -13.25
N PHE A 77 -7.46 -12.84 -13.37
CA PHE A 77 -8.44 -11.84 -12.96
C PHE A 77 -9.48 -12.43 -12.02
N GLY A 78 -10.05 -11.57 -11.18
CA GLY A 78 -11.06 -11.95 -10.22
C GLY A 78 -12.10 -10.85 -10.01
N VAL A 79 -13.24 -11.25 -9.47
CA VAL A 79 -14.26 -10.36 -8.90
C VAL A 79 -14.61 -10.87 -7.51
N ALA A 80 -15.27 -10.07 -6.68
CA ALA A 80 -15.57 -10.46 -5.30
C ALA A 80 -16.33 -11.81 -5.20
N ALA A 81 -17.25 -12.08 -6.12
CA ALA A 81 -18.02 -13.33 -6.15
C ALA A 81 -17.21 -14.57 -6.60
N ARG A 82 -16.04 -14.38 -7.21
CA ARG A 82 -15.16 -15.45 -7.73
C ARG A 82 -13.69 -15.06 -7.51
N MET A 83 -13.30 -15.00 -6.24
CA MET A 83 -11.99 -14.49 -5.83
C MET A 83 -10.95 -15.63 -5.69
N GLY A 84 -10.35 -16.04 -6.80
CA GLY A 84 -9.26 -17.03 -6.80
C GLY A 84 -7.86 -16.44 -6.58
N LEU A 85 -7.71 -15.11 -6.64
CA LEU A 85 -6.39 -14.45 -6.64
C LEU A 85 -5.70 -14.47 -5.28
N ILE A 86 -6.47 -14.59 -4.18
CA ILE A 86 -5.92 -14.63 -2.82
C ILE A 86 -5.02 -15.87 -2.65
N GLU A 87 -5.48 -17.04 -3.12
CA GLU A 87 -4.70 -18.28 -3.03
C GLU A 87 -3.40 -18.18 -3.85
N LEU A 88 -3.47 -17.60 -5.06
CA LEU A 88 -2.30 -17.37 -5.90
C LEU A 88 -1.29 -16.43 -5.22
N ALA A 89 -1.76 -15.31 -4.66
CA ALA A 89 -0.90 -14.34 -3.99
C ALA A 89 -0.31 -14.87 -2.67
N LEU A 90 -1.04 -15.74 -1.95
CA LEU A 90 -0.52 -16.40 -0.75
C LEU A 90 0.57 -17.43 -1.07
N ALA A 91 0.47 -18.12 -2.21
CA ALA A 91 1.44 -19.12 -2.65
C ALA A 91 2.71 -18.50 -3.25
N ASP A 92 2.64 -17.25 -3.71
CA ASP A 92 3.76 -16.52 -4.30
C ASP A 92 4.64 -15.83 -3.24
N ARG A 93 5.90 -15.60 -3.57
CA ARG A 93 6.89 -14.91 -2.73
C ARG A 93 7.35 -13.64 -3.43
N GLN A 94 6.66 -12.54 -3.14
CA GLN A 94 7.01 -11.20 -3.61
C GLN A 94 7.77 -10.40 -2.54
N ASP A 95 8.43 -9.31 -2.96
CA ASP A 95 8.90 -8.31 -2.01
C ASP A 95 7.70 -7.65 -1.32
N ASP A 96 7.77 -7.39 0.00
CA ASP A 96 6.62 -6.87 0.77
C ASP A 96 6.04 -5.56 0.21
N LEU A 97 6.86 -4.78 -0.50
CA LEU A 97 6.45 -3.55 -1.19
C LEU A 97 5.51 -3.82 -2.36
N ASP A 98 5.71 -4.95 -3.03
CA ASP A 98 5.03 -5.37 -4.27
C ASP A 98 4.02 -6.52 -4.02
N ASP A 99 3.91 -7.01 -2.77
CA ASP A 99 2.97 -8.05 -2.32
C ASP A 99 1.55 -7.48 -2.12
N TYR A 100 0.84 -7.29 -3.24
CA TYR A 100 -0.55 -6.83 -3.28
C TYR A 100 -1.32 -7.41 -4.47
N ILE A 101 -2.64 -7.52 -4.31
CA ILE A 101 -3.57 -7.79 -5.42
C ILE A 101 -4.13 -6.44 -5.87
N GLU A 102 -3.95 -6.10 -7.15
CA GLU A 102 -4.46 -4.84 -7.68
C GLU A 102 -5.99 -4.87 -7.71
N ALA A 103 -6.61 -3.75 -7.32
CA ALA A 103 -8.05 -3.53 -7.41
C ALA A 103 -8.34 -2.43 -8.43
N GLN A 104 -9.25 -2.69 -9.37
CA GLN A 104 -9.73 -1.74 -10.36
C GLN A 104 -11.21 -1.44 -10.10
N VAL A 105 -11.50 -0.31 -9.46
CA VAL A 105 -12.87 0.13 -9.18
C VAL A 105 -13.42 0.85 -10.40
N HIS A 106 -14.44 0.30 -11.04
CA HIS A 106 -15.04 0.88 -12.23
C HIS A 106 -15.96 2.05 -11.88
N GLY A 107 -15.77 3.19 -12.53
CA GLY A 107 -16.50 4.43 -12.24
C GLY A 107 -15.99 5.21 -11.01
N PRO A 108 -16.67 6.31 -10.66
CA PRO A 108 -16.15 7.26 -9.68
C PRO A 108 -16.15 6.73 -8.24
N VAL A 109 -15.10 7.09 -7.49
CA VAL A 109 -15.02 6.92 -6.03
C VAL A 109 -15.27 8.27 -5.36
N ARG A 110 -16.32 8.37 -4.55
CA ARG A 110 -16.74 9.61 -3.89
C ARG A 110 -16.58 9.44 -2.39
N PRO A 111 -15.77 10.27 -1.69
CA PRO A 111 -15.51 10.10 -0.26
C PRO A 111 -16.77 9.93 0.60
N LYS A 112 -17.81 10.74 0.38
CA LYS A 112 -19.05 10.68 1.17
C LYS A 112 -19.90 9.42 0.95
N CYS A 113 -19.72 8.74 -0.18
CA CYS A 113 -20.55 7.59 -0.56
C CYS A 113 -19.80 6.28 -0.37
N HIS A 114 -18.54 6.25 -0.82
CA HIS A 114 -17.83 5.01 -1.10
C HIS A 114 -16.64 4.78 -0.16
N VAL A 115 -16.36 5.69 0.78
CA VAL A 115 -15.19 5.62 1.65
C VAL A 115 -15.64 5.51 3.10
N GLU A 116 -15.18 4.46 3.76
CA GLU A 116 -15.37 4.25 5.21
C GLU A 116 -14.39 5.09 6.02
N ALA A 117 -13.15 5.21 5.57
CA ALA A 117 -12.14 6.05 6.22
C ALA A 117 -11.04 6.48 5.24
N LEU A 118 -10.46 7.65 5.48
CA LEU A 118 -9.11 7.99 5.04
C LEU A 118 -8.14 7.63 6.17
N VAL A 119 -7.24 6.69 5.90
CA VAL A 119 -6.22 6.24 6.86
C VAL A 119 -4.91 6.95 6.56
N LEU A 120 -4.32 7.60 7.57
CA LEU A 120 -3.11 8.41 7.46
C LEU A 120 -1.98 7.94 8.38
N ASP A 121 -0.76 8.30 8.00
CA ASP A 121 0.40 8.18 8.88
C ASP A 121 0.37 9.22 10.01
N PRO A 122 0.66 8.86 11.27
CA PRO A 122 0.68 9.78 12.41
C PRO A 122 1.61 10.98 12.24
N CYS A 123 2.61 10.94 11.34
CA CYS A 123 3.45 12.09 11.02
C CYS A 123 2.68 13.30 10.45
N TYR A 124 1.43 13.09 10.03
CA TYR A 124 0.55 14.14 9.52
C TYR A 124 -0.38 14.76 10.57
N ARG A 125 -0.37 14.30 11.82
CA ARG A 125 -1.12 14.94 12.91
C ARG A 125 -0.66 16.37 13.14
N GLY A 126 -1.60 17.28 13.35
CA GLY A 126 -1.39 18.72 13.50
C GLY A 126 -0.90 19.42 12.23
N THR A 127 -0.95 18.78 11.05
CA THR A 127 -0.44 19.37 9.80
C THR A 127 -1.55 19.83 8.88
N ALA A 128 -1.20 20.58 7.82
CA ALA A 128 -2.12 20.95 6.76
C ALA A 128 -2.75 19.74 6.05
N VAL A 129 -2.09 18.57 6.08
CA VAL A 129 -2.64 17.33 5.51
C VAL A 129 -3.84 16.84 6.32
N GLU A 130 -3.75 16.84 7.66
CA GLU A 130 -4.90 16.50 8.52
C GLU A 130 -6.06 17.48 8.32
N VAL A 131 -5.76 18.78 8.25
CA VAL A 131 -6.78 19.82 7.99
C VAL A 131 -7.48 19.58 6.64
N ALA A 132 -6.73 19.20 5.61
CA ALA A 132 -7.32 18.86 4.31
C ALA A 132 -8.13 17.56 4.36
N ALA A 133 -7.64 16.53 5.06
CA ALA A 133 -8.32 15.25 5.23
C ALA A 133 -9.69 15.40 5.90
N LEU A 134 -9.77 16.19 6.98
CA LEU A 134 -11.02 16.44 7.70
C LEU A 134 -12.09 17.15 6.84
N ARG A 135 -11.70 17.81 5.75
CA ARG A 135 -12.64 18.48 4.81
C ARG A 135 -13.27 17.51 3.80
N LEU A 136 -12.77 16.27 3.68
CA LEU A 136 -13.28 15.30 2.71
C LEU A 136 -14.64 14.72 3.11
N GLY A 137 -15.04 14.86 4.37
CA GLY A 137 -16.34 14.43 4.86
C GLY A 137 -16.48 12.92 5.06
N CYS A 138 -15.35 12.21 5.19
CA CYS A 138 -15.29 10.82 5.67
C CYS A 138 -14.43 10.75 6.95
N PRO A 139 -14.58 9.69 7.77
CA PRO A 139 -13.74 9.47 8.94
C PRO A 139 -12.24 9.50 8.61
N VAL A 140 -11.45 10.05 9.53
CA VAL A 140 -9.98 10.03 9.45
C VAL A 140 -9.45 9.09 10.53
N GLU A 141 -8.73 8.06 10.09
CA GLU A 141 -8.10 7.06 10.95
C GLU A 141 -6.57 7.10 10.78
N TRP A 142 -5.86 6.41 11.66
CA TRP A 142 -4.40 6.44 11.71
C TRP A 142 -3.86 5.03 11.80
N HIS A 143 -2.93 4.68 10.91
CA HIS A 143 -2.17 3.45 11.05
C HIS A 143 -0.98 3.66 12.02
N PRO A 144 -0.23 2.61 12.42
CA PRO A 144 0.84 2.74 13.42
C PRO A 144 2.04 3.62 13.01
N GLY A 145 2.15 3.96 11.72
CA GLY A 145 3.16 4.84 11.16
C GLY A 145 4.40 4.15 10.60
N PHE A 146 4.96 4.73 9.53
CA PHE A 146 6.23 4.32 8.97
C PHE A 146 7.39 5.03 9.66
N ARG A 147 8.42 4.26 10.03
CA ARG A 147 9.64 4.81 10.64
C ARG A 147 10.84 3.96 10.26
N LEU A 148 11.79 4.56 9.55
CA LEU A 148 13.05 3.90 9.19
C LEU A 148 14.23 4.65 9.79
N ARG A 149 15.03 3.95 10.60
CA ARG A 149 16.29 4.51 11.12
C ARG A 149 17.36 4.47 10.05
N VAL A 150 18.25 5.48 10.04
CA VAL A 150 19.38 5.52 9.10
C VAL A 150 20.30 4.30 9.31
N GLU A 151 20.48 3.84 10.55
CA GLU A 151 21.28 2.63 10.80
C GLU A 151 20.72 1.39 10.09
N GLU A 152 19.41 1.26 9.99
CA GLU A 152 18.76 0.17 9.27
C GLU A 152 18.83 0.40 7.75
N LEU A 153 18.61 1.63 7.28
CA LEU A 153 18.76 1.99 5.87
C LEU A 153 20.14 1.61 5.31
N LEU A 154 21.21 1.88 6.06
CA LEU A 154 22.59 1.59 5.68
C LEU A 154 22.88 0.09 5.49
N ARG A 155 22.06 -0.80 6.07
CA ARG A 155 22.22 -2.26 5.93
C ARG A 155 21.72 -2.80 4.59
N HIS A 156 21.01 -2.00 3.80
CA HIS A 156 20.30 -2.46 2.60
C HIS A 156 20.77 -1.80 1.28
N PRO A 157 22.07 -1.63 1.00
CA PRO A 157 22.53 -0.93 -0.21
C PRO A 157 22.10 -1.63 -1.51
N GLY A 158 21.88 -2.95 -1.47
CA GLY A 158 21.47 -3.75 -2.64
C GLY A 158 19.99 -3.67 -3.01
N TYR A 159 19.11 -3.05 -2.21
CA TYR A 159 17.67 -3.08 -2.49
C TYR A 159 17.27 -2.17 -3.68
N ARG A 160 17.67 -0.89 -3.65
CA ARG A 160 17.51 0.02 -4.79
C ARG A 160 18.82 0.65 -5.26
N GLY A 161 19.87 0.69 -4.44
CA GLY A 161 21.17 1.28 -4.77
C GLY A 161 21.74 2.13 -3.63
N GLN A 162 23.06 2.17 -3.52
CA GLN A 162 23.79 2.93 -2.49
C GLN A 162 23.47 4.43 -2.56
N GLU A 163 23.29 4.97 -3.77
CA GLU A 163 22.99 6.39 -3.99
C GLU A 163 21.69 6.83 -3.31
N TYR A 164 20.71 5.93 -3.17
CA TYR A 164 19.44 6.20 -2.50
C TYR A 164 19.53 6.00 -1.00
N VAL A 165 20.37 5.08 -0.53
CA VAL A 165 20.74 4.97 0.89
C VAL A 165 21.40 6.26 1.35
N ASP A 166 22.37 6.76 0.60
CA ASP A 166 23.07 8.00 0.91
C ASP A 166 22.10 9.21 0.87
N LEU A 167 21.19 9.24 -0.09
CA LEU A 167 20.15 10.28 -0.15
C LEU A 167 19.21 10.21 1.05
N GLY A 168 18.73 9.03 1.42
CA GLY A 168 17.89 8.82 2.59
C GLY A 168 18.60 9.25 3.88
N ALA A 169 19.87 8.91 4.04
CA ALA A 169 20.69 9.34 5.17
C ALA A 169 20.84 10.87 5.23
N ARG A 170 21.02 11.54 4.07
CA ARG A 170 21.16 13.01 4.01
C ARG A 170 19.88 13.77 4.37
N ILE A 171 18.71 13.27 3.98
CA ILE A 171 17.43 13.96 4.26
C ILE A 171 16.83 13.58 5.61
N ALA A 172 17.36 12.53 6.27
CA ALA A 172 16.86 12.09 7.56
C ALA A 172 16.99 13.20 8.62
N VAL A 173 15.97 13.28 9.48
CA VAL A 173 15.96 14.21 10.61
C VAL A 173 16.20 13.40 11.86
N ASP A 174 17.20 13.80 12.66
CA ASP A 174 17.62 13.09 13.87
C ASP A 174 17.88 11.59 13.63
N GLY A 175 18.48 11.27 12.48
CA GLY A 175 18.81 9.89 12.09
C GLY A 175 17.60 9.02 11.70
N VAL A 176 16.43 9.62 11.43
CA VAL A 176 15.22 8.89 11.09
C VAL A 176 14.51 9.45 9.85
N LEU A 177 13.92 8.54 9.08
CA LEU A 177 12.99 8.81 7.99
C LEU A 177 11.56 8.48 8.41
N ASN A 178 10.63 9.34 8.01
CA ASN A 178 9.19 9.11 8.03
C ASN A 178 8.56 9.67 6.74
N PRO A 179 7.27 9.42 6.46
CA PRO A 179 6.68 9.82 5.18
C PRO A 179 6.71 11.33 4.96
N ARG A 180 6.55 12.12 6.02
CA ARG A 180 6.59 13.58 5.95
C ARG A 180 7.96 14.09 5.52
N ILE A 181 9.05 13.55 6.07
CA ILE A 181 10.43 13.94 5.68
C ILE A 181 10.66 13.68 4.19
N VAL A 182 10.26 12.49 3.71
CA VAL A 182 10.39 12.14 2.29
C VAL A 182 9.51 13.05 1.42
N ALA A 183 8.29 13.35 1.86
CA ALA A 183 7.39 14.27 1.16
C ALA A 183 7.91 15.72 1.12
N ASP A 184 8.50 16.20 2.22
CA ASP A 184 9.07 17.55 2.29
C ASP A 184 10.30 17.67 1.38
N ALA A 185 11.16 16.64 1.32
CA ALA A 185 12.26 16.57 0.36
C ALA A 185 11.77 16.54 -1.10
N ALA A 186 10.66 15.84 -1.38
CA ALA A 186 10.03 15.87 -2.71
C ALA A 186 9.53 17.29 -3.08
N ARG A 187 8.86 17.97 -2.13
CA ARG A 187 8.29 19.32 -2.34
C ARG A 187 9.36 20.39 -2.51
N ALA A 188 10.52 20.24 -1.85
CA ALA A 188 11.62 21.17 -1.99
C ALA A 188 12.20 21.21 -3.42
N GLY A 189 12.04 20.13 -4.20
CA GLY A 189 12.43 20.10 -5.62
C GLY A 189 13.94 20.09 -5.87
N HIS A 190 14.77 19.91 -4.84
CA HIS A 190 16.23 19.87 -4.95
C HIS A 190 16.80 18.51 -5.40
N HIS A 191 15.94 17.50 -5.57
CA HIS A 191 16.33 16.13 -5.88
C HIS A 191 15.50 15.59 -7.03
N ASP A 192 16.06 14.63 -7.77
CA ASP A 192 15.33 13.88 -8.79
C ASP A 192 14.10 13.19 -8.15
N PRO A 193 12.87 13.42 -8.66
CA PRO A 193 11.66 12.75 -8.17
C PRO A 193 11.77 11.22 -8.17
N GLN A 194 12.51 10.62 -9.12
CA GLN A 194 12.71 9.16 -9.10
C GLN A 194 13.60 8.73 -7.94
N ALA A 195 14.65 9.50 -7.61
CA ALA A 195 15.48 9.23 -6.45
C ALA A 195 14.69 9.31 -5.14
N ILE A 196 13.84 10.32 -4.97
CA ILE A 196 12.96 10.43 -3.79
C ILE A 196 11.97 9.27 -3.71
N LYS A 197 11.42 8.83 -4.85
CA LYS A 197 10.59 7.62 -4.92
C LYS A 197 11.36 6.37 -4.47
N LYS A 198 12.64 6.22 -4.84
CA LYS A 198 13.46 5.08 -4.36
C LYS A 198 13.73 5.16 -2.86
N VAL A 199 13.91 6.35 -2.29
CA VAL A 199 13.98 6.54 -0.82
C VAL A 199 12.65 6.16 -0.15
N TRP A 200 11.51 6.52 -0.76
CA TRP A 200 10.20 6.04 -0.29
C TRP A 200 10.12 4.52 -0.28
N HIS A 201 10.62 3.83 -1.32
CA HIS A 201 10.62 2.36 -1.34
C HIS A 201 11.39 1.76 -0.16
N TYR A 202 12.53 2.34 0.23
CA TYR A 202 13.26 1.92 1.43
C TYR A 202 12.41 2.10 2.70
N LEU A 203 11.84 3.29 2.88
CA LEU A 203 11.00 3.58 4.05
C LEU A 203 9.78 2.65 4.13
N ALA A 204 9.09 2.43 3.00
CA ALA A 204 7.93 1.56 2.94
C ALA A 204 8.28 0.09 3.18
N ARG A 205 9.47 -0.37 2.73
CA ARG A 205 9.90 -1.76 2.86
C ARG A 205 10.46 -2.12 4.23
N PHE A 206 11.26 -1.23 4.82
CA PHE A 206 12.03 -1.50 6.03
C PHE A 206 11.58 -0.67 7.24
N GLY A 207 10.68 0.29 7.03
CA GLY A 207 10.08 1.12 8.08
C GLY A 207 8.59 0.90 8.25
N ALA A 208 7.98 -0.08 7.57
CA ALA A 208 6.59 -0.46 7.80
C ALA A 208 6.41 -0.97 9.25
N PRO A 209 5.28 -0.70 9.89
CA PRO A 209 5.01 -1.22 11.22
C PRO A 209 4.91 -2.74 11.18
N CYS A 210 5.60 -3.44 12.08
CA CYS A 210 5.44 -4.88 12.20
C CYS A 210 3.97 -5.21 12.48
N SER A 211 3.40 -6.16 11.72
CA SER A 211 2.15 -6.79 12.12
C SER A 211 2.37 -7.48 13.45
N VAL A 212 1.63 -7.06 14.49
CA VAL A 212 1.57 -7.78 15.77
C VAL A 212 0.75 -9.05 15.54
N ALA A 213 1.34 -10.01 14.86
CA ALA A 213 0.76 -11.31 14.56
C ALA A 213 1.91 -12.30 14.39
N ASP A 214 2.71 -12.48 15.46
CA ASP A 214 3.50 -13.70 15.72
C ASP A 214 4.25 -13.71 17.08
N ASP A 215 3.91 -12.82 18.03
CA ASP A 215 4.33 -12.97 19.44
C ASP A 215 3.17 -13.53 20.28
N SER A 216 2.74 -14.75 19.94
CA SER A 216 2.15 -15.64 20.94
C SER A 216 3.06 -16.85 21.04
N GLU A 217 4.07 -16.75 21.90
CA GLU A 217 4.71 -17.92 22.50
C GLU A 217 3.59 -18.84 22.99
N SER A 218 3.43 -19.98 22.32
CA SER A 218 2.65 -21.07 22.87
C SER A 218 3.33 -21.50 24.18
N PRO A 219 2.64 -21.49 25.33
CA PRO A 219 3.23 -22.03 26.54
C PRO A 219 3.53 -23.52 26.32
N ALA A 220 4.77 -23.92 26.62
CA ALA A 220 5.21 -25.30 26.53
C ALA A 220 4.27 -26.24 27.32
N PRO A 221 4.04 -27.47 26.85
CA PRO A 221 3.24 -28.42 27.60
C PRO A 221 3.97 -28.78 28.90
N THR A 222 3.36 -28.46 30.04
CA THR A 222 3.76 -29.00 31.34
C THR A 222 3.47 -30.50 31.37
N GLU A 223 4.51 -31.31 31.20
CA GLU A 223 4.53 -32.69 31.67
C GLU A 223 4.57 -32.74 33.20
N GLY A 224 3.73 -33.59 33.79
CA GLY A 224 3.99 -34.18 35.10
C GLY A 224 3.00 -33.84 36.21
N ALA A 225 1.96 -34.66 36.34
CA ALA A 225 1.48 -35.09 37.65
C ALA A 225 0.91 -36.51 37.53
N VAL A 226 1.79 -37.49 37.72
CA VAL A 226 1.42 -38.84 38.14
C VAL A 226 0.76 -38.72 39.51
N LEU A 227 -0.47 -39.19 39.64
CA LEU A 227 -1.02 -39.57 40.94
C LEU A 227 -1.47 -41.03 40.86
N ASP A 228 -0.66 -41.83 41.54
CA ASP A 228 -0.92 -43.22 41.89
C ASP A 228 -2.25 -43.39 42.66
N GLY A 229 -3.00 -44.42 42.25
CA GLY A 229 -3.66 -45.38 43.14
C GLY A 229 -4.83 -44.92 44.04
N LEU A 230 -6.00 -45.53 43.84
CA LEU A 230 -6.53 -46.56 44.76
C LEU A 230 -7.93 -47.06 44.36
N ARG A 231 -8.00 -48.40 44.24
CA ARG A 231 -9.16 -49.32 44.18
C ARG A 231 -9.81 -49.59 42.83
#